data_AF-A0A2E6SDS3-F1
#
_entry.id   AF-A0A2E6SDS3-F1
#
_cell.length_a   1.000
_cell.length_b   1.000
_cell.length_c   1.000
_cell.angle_alpha   90.00
_cell.angle_beta   90.00
_cell.angle_gamma   90.00
#
_symmetry.space_group_name_H-M   'P 1'
#
loop_
_entity.id
_entity.type
_entity.pdbx_description
1 polymer ?
#
loop_
_entity_poly.entity_id
_entity_poly.type
_entity_poly.pdbx_seq_one_letter_code
_entity_poly.pdbx_strand_id
1 'polypeptide(L)'
;MKNIGIIALTSVLMAADPEPLNEYVTHYLLLTQSKMMDSPTVWQDVRQGYLRNEAIYFSDVLIDSMVIGLSSYDVVVKHIPKVDQLRQEVLEGKDFDYKIIVPSPPMVNVNYFSSSSSK
;
A
#
# COMPACT_ATOMS: atom_id res chain seq x y z
N MET A 1 3.72 33.96 -39.11
CA MET A 1 2.82 33.00 -38.41
C MET A 1 3.31 31.55 -38.47
N LYS A 2 3.81 31.05 -39.61
CA LYS A 2 4.33 29.66 -39.74
C LYS A 2 5.43 29.31 -38.73
N ASN A 3 6.36 30.23 -38.50
CA ASN A 3 7.51 29.99 -37.60
C ASN A 3 7.11 29.96 -36.11
N ILE A 4 6.06 30.70 -35.73
CA ILE A 4 5.55 30.72 -34.34
C ILE A 4 4.85 29.38 -34.03
N GLY A 5 4.11 28.83 -35.00
CA GLY A 5 3.49 27.51 -34.86
C GLY A 5 4.50 26.39 -34.71
N ILE A 6 5.64 26.46 -35.42
CA ILE A 6 6.72 25.48 -35.30
C ILE A 6 7.37 25.56 -33.92
N ILE A 7 7.64 26.77 -33.41
CA ILE A 7 8.23 26.98 -32.08
C ILE A 7 7.32 26.42 -30.97
N ALA A 8 6.01 26.72 -31.05
CA ALA A 8 5.04 26.22 -30.08
C ALA A 8 4.89 24.68 -30.13
N LEU A 9 4.98 24.08 -31.33
CA LEU A 9 4.92 22.63 -31.48
C LEU A 9 6.18 21.95 -30.92
N THR A 10 7.36 22.53 -31.14
CA THR A 10 8.62 22.02 -30.58
C THR A 10 8.68 22.14 -29.05
N SER A 11 8.10 23.18 -28.45
CA SER A 11 8.08 23.33 -26.98
C SER A 11 7.20 22.30 -26.29
N VAL A 12 6.09 21.88 -26.92
CA VAL A 12 5.23 20.81 -26.38
C VAL A 12 5.90 19.44 -26.52
N LEU A 13 6.63 19.20 -27.62
CA LEU A 13 7.36 17.95 -27.85
C LEU A 13 8.63 17.80 -26.98
N MET A 14 9.19 18.91 -26.49
CA MET A 14 10.38 18.94 -25.64
C MET A 14 10.06 19.15 -24.15
N ALA A 15 8.78 19.13 -23.77
CA ALA A 15 8.38 19.16 -22.37
C ALA A 15 8.77 17.81 -21.72
N ALA A 16 10.00 17.73 -21.22
CA ALA A 16 10.42 16.68 -20.31
C ALA A 16 9.52 16.73 -19.07
N ASP A 17 9.25 15.56 -18.47
CA ASP A 17 8.53 15.48 -17.20
C ASP A 17 9.12 16.51 -16.22
N PRO A 18 8.30 17.35 -15.58
CA PRO A 18 8.81 18.39 -14.73
C PRO A 18 9.60 17.70 -13.60
N GLU A 19 10.92 17.88 -13.57
CA GLU A 19 11.80 17.53 -12.45
C GLU A 19 11.16 17.79 -11.07
N PRO A 20 10.42 18.91 -10.83
CA PRO A 20 9.79 19.14 -9.52
C PRO A 20 8.70 18.12 -9.15
N LEU A 21 8.07 17.45 -10.13
CA LEU A 21 7.06 16.43 -9.84
C LEU A 21 7.69 15.15 -9.30
N ASN A 22 8.84 14.73 -9.85
CA ASN A 22 9.51 13.53 -9.38
C ASN A 22 10.02 13.70 -7.95
N GLU A 23 10.62 14.86 -7.67
CA GLU A 23 11.04 15.24 -6.32
C GLU A 23 9.83 15.31 -5.36
N TYR A 24 8.72 15.93 -5.78
CA TYR A 24 7.49 15.99 -4.98
C TYR A 24 6.96 14.60 -4.62
N VAL A 25 6.83 13.70 -5.61
CA VAL A 25 6.29 12.36 -5.40
C VAL A 25 7.20 11.55 -4.48
N THR A 26 8.51 11.63 -4.71
CA THR A 26 9.50 10.95 -3.85
C THR A 26 9.39 11.44 -2.41
N HIS A 27 9.39 12.75 -2.18
CA HIS A 27 9.23 13.31 -0.83
C HIS A 27 7.89 12.94 -0.18
N TYR A 28 6.81 12.94 -0.95
CA TYR A 28 5.49 12.53 -0.45
C TYR A 28 5.49 11.07 0.03
N LEU A 29 6.08 10.16 -0.75
CA LEU A 29 6.17 8.74 -0.41
C LEU A 29 7.07 8.51 0.81
N LEU A 30 8.23 9.14 0.87
CA LEU A 30 9.14 9.08 2.02
C LEU A 30 8.49 9.61 3.30
N LEU A 31 7.77 10.73 3.21
CA LEU A 31 7.03 11.29 4.34
C LEU A 31 5.93 10.34 4.81
N THR A 32 5.26 9.66 3.88
CA THR A 32 4.24 8.67 4.19
C THR A 32 4.85 7.48 4.93
N GLN A 33 5.97 6.93 4.44
CA GLN A 33 6.70 5.86 5.11
C GLN A 33 7.09 6.26 6.54
N SER A 34 7.68 7.45 6.72
CA SER A 34 8.07 7.96 8.04
C SER A 34 6.88 8.03 9.00
N LYS A 35 5.74 8.57 8.58
CA LYS A 35 4.53 8.66 9.42
C LYS A 35 3.90 7.30 9.73
N MET A 36 4.05 6.33 8.83
CA MET A 36 3.53 4.98 9.04
C MET A 36 4.40 4.18 10.01
N MET A 37 5.72 4.39 9.97
CA MET A 37 6.67 3.80 10.93
C MET A 37 6.58 4.44 12.32
N ASP A 38 6.28 5.73 12.39
CA ASP A 38 6.22 6.50 13.65
C ASP A 38 4.92 6.24 14.43
N SER A 39 4.81 5.05 15.03
CA SER A 39 3.78 4.77 16.02
C SER A 39 4.23 3.68 17.01
N PRO A 40 4.07 3.93 18.32
CA PRO A 40 4.44 2.96 19.36
C PRO A 40 3.51 1.73 19.40
N THR A 41 2.34 1.82 18.75
CA THR A 41 1.31 0.76 18.76
C THR A 41 1.33 -0.12 17.51
N VAL A 42 2.26 0.11 16.57
CA VAL A 42 2.40 -0.66 15.32
C VAL A 42 2.39 -2.17 15.55
N TRP A 43 3.04 -2.63 16.61
CA TRP A 43 3.14 -4.06 16.93
C TRP A 43 2.06 -4.56 17.88
N GLN A 44 1.25 -3.66 18.45
CA GLN A 44 0.22 -3.98 19.44
C GLN A 44 -1.16 -4.14 18.79
N ASP A 45 -1.46 -3.33 17.77
CA ASP A 45 -2.67 -3.45 16.97
C ASP A 45 -2.35 -4.18 15.66
N VAL A 46 -2.87 -5.40 15.52
CA VAL A 46 -2.61 -6.27 14.36
C VAL A 46 -3.14 -5.64 13.06
N ARG A 47 -4.30 -4.99 13.09
CA ARG A 47 -4.87 -4.32 11.92
C ARG A 47 -4.05 -3.12 11.53
N GLN A 48 -3.84 -2.23 12.51
CA GLN A 48 -3.16 -0.98 12.29
C GLN A 48 -1.71 -1.25 11.84
N GLY A 49 -1.05 -2.23 12.47
CA GLY A 49 0.27 -2.70 12.08
C GLY A 49 0.30 -3.27 10.66
N TYR A 50 -0.66 -4.12 10.29
CA TYR A 50 -0.78 -4.65 8.94
C TYR A 50 -0.95 -3.53 7.89
N LEU A 51 -1.91 -2.61 8.09
CA LEU A 51 -2.19 -1.53 7.15
C LEU A 51 -1.02 -0.54 7.04
N ARG A 52 -0.35 -0.24 8.16
CA ARG A 52 0.87 0.60 8.17
C ARG A 52 2.00 -0.07 7.39
N ASN A 53 2.24 -1.36 7.61
CA ASN A 53 3.25 -2.11 6.87
C ASN A 53 2.92 -2.23 5.38
N GLU A 54 1.64 -2.43 5.02
CA GLU A 54 1.19 -2.42 3.63
C GLU A 54 1.46 -1.06 2.97
N ALA A 55 1.15 0.04 3.66
CA ALA A 55 1.44 1.39 3.16
C ALA A 55 2.94 1.62 2.96
N ILE A 56 3.78 1.22 3.92
CA ILE A 56 5.25 1.35 3.84
C ILE A 56 5.78 0.57 2.64
N TYR A 57 5.41 -0.70 2.54
CA TYR A 57 5.84 -1.58 1.45
C TYR A 57 5.39 -1.06 0.09
N PHE A 58 4.13 -0.64 -0.03
CA PHE A 58 3.60 -0.12 -1.28
C PHE A 58 4.31 1.18 -1.70
N SER A 59 4.60 2.08 -0.76
CA SER A 59 5.40 3.28 -1.04
C SER A 59 6.84 2.94 -1.47
N ASP A 60 7.45 1.90 -0.90
CA ASP A 60 8.81 1.45 -1.24
C ASP A 60 8.87 0.95 -2.69
N VAL A 61 7.93 0.07 -3.05
CA VAL A 61 7.77 -0.45 -4.42
C VAL A 61 7.58 0.68 -5.44
N LEU A 62 6.82 1.73 -5.08
CA LEU A 62 6.63 2.88 -5.97
C LEU A 62 7.92 3.68 -6.16
N ILE A 63 8.70 3.90 -5.10
CA ILE A 63 10.01 4.58 -5.18
C ILE A 63 10.95 3.78 -6.08
N ASP A 64 11.09 2.47 -5.84
CA ASP A 64 11.91 1.59 -6.67
C ASP A 64 11.44 1.58 -8.14
N SER A 65 10.13 1.56 -8.36
CA SER A 65 9.57 1.58 -9.71
C SER A 65 9.87 2.90 -10.44
N MET A 66 9.86 4.04 -9.73
CA MET A 66 10.26 5.33 -10.31
C MET A 66 11.74 5.34 -10.69
N VAL A 67 12.61 4.70 -9.90
CA VAL A 67 14.04 4.52 -10.23
C VAL A 67 14.22 3.69 -11.51
N ILE A 68 13.36 2.68 -11.73
CA ILE A 68 13.38 1.81 -12.92
C ILE A 68 12.76 2.49 -14.16
N GLY A 69 12.09 3.63 -13.99
CA GLY A 69 11.56 4.46 -15.09
C GLY A 69 10.04 4.63 -15.12
N LEU A 70 9.33 4.30 -14.05
CA LEU A 70 7.91 4.65 -13.91
C LEU A 70 7.75 6.18 -13.81
N SER A 71 6.89 6.78 -14.65
CA SER A 71 6.65 8.22 -14.59
C SER A 71 5.98 8.62 -13.28
N SER A 72 6.49 9.68 -12.65
CA SER A 72 5.93 10.24 -11.42
C SER A 72 4.48 10.71 -11.61
N TYR A 73 4.11 11.13 -12.82
CA TYR A 73 2.73 11.47 -13.16
C TYR A 73 1.79 10.26 -13.03
N ASP A 74 2.21 9.11 -13.55
CA ASP A 74 1.45 7.87 -13.43
C ASP A 74 1.31 7.43 -11.97
N VAL A 75 2.35 7.61 -11.16
CA VAL A 75 2.31 7.34 -9.71
C VAL A 75 1.25 8.21 -9.03
N VAL A 76 1.22 9.51 -9.32
CA VAL A 76 0.22 10.43 -8.74
C VAL A 76 -1.19 10.02 -9.12
N VAL A 77 -1.44 9.77 -10.41
CA VAL A 77 -2.81 9.53 -10.89
C VAL A 77 -3.32 8.15 -10.46
N LYS A 78 -2.47 7.12 -10.52
CA LYS A 78 -2.91 5.72 -10.36
C LYS A 78 -2.68 5.18 -8.95
N HIS A 79 -1.68 5.66 -8.23
CA HIS A 79 -1.17 4.98 -7.04
C HIS A 79 -1.26 5.81 -5.75
N ILE A 80 -1.11 7.13 -5.81
CA ILE A 80 -1.28 7.99 -4.62
C ILE A 80 -2.68 7.86 -3.98
N PRO A 81 -3.80 7.75 -4.71
CA PRO A 81 -5.10 7.52 -4.09
C PRO A 81 -5.15 6.27 -3.19
N LYS A 82 -4.45 5.19 -3.58
CA LYS A 82 -4.34 3.98 -2.75
C LYS A 82 -3.49 4.23 -1.51
N VAL A 83 -2.38 4.96 -1.64
CA VAL A 83 -1.54 5.35 -0.51
C VAL A 83 -2.36 6.18 0.49
N ASP A 84 -3.12 7.17 0.01
CA ASP A 84 -4.00 7.99 0.85
C ASP A 84 -5.12 7.17 1.50
N GLN A 85 -5.72 6.22 0.78
CA GLN A 85 -6.71 5.31 1.35
C GLN A 85 -6.11 4.52 2.53
N LEU A 86 -4.94 3.90 2.36
CA LEU A 86 -4.28 3.17 3.43
C LEU A 86 -3.97 4.08 4.63
N ARG A 87 -3.53 5.32 4.36
CA ARG A 87 -3.32 6.32 5.42
C ARG A 87 -4.61 6.63 6.18
N GLN A 88 -5.73 6.78 5.48
CA GLN A 88 -7.03 7.02 6.09
C GLN A 88 -7.48 5.82 6.91
N GLU A 89 -7.41 4.60 6.39
CA GLU A 89 -7.84 3.39 7.10
C GLU A 89 -7.06 3.15 8.41
N VAL A 90 -5.77 3.53 8.43
CA VAL A 90 -4.92 3.53 9.64
C VAL A 90 -5.40 4.57 10.66
N LEU A 91 -5.83 5.74 10.20
CA LEU A 91 -6.33 6.83 11.06
C LEU A 91 -7.74 6.58 11.57
N GLU A 92 -8.58 5.88 10.80
CA GLU A 92 -9.95 5.54 11.20
C GLU A 92 -10.00 4.67 12.45
N GLY A 93 -8.93 3.93 12.76
CA GLY A 93 -8.81 3.17 14.01
C GLY A 93 -9.91 2.12 14.22
N LYS A 94 -10.58 1.67 13.15
CA LYS A 94 -11.59 0.61 13.22
C LYS A 94 -10.92 -0.70 13.67
N ASP A 95 -11.63 -1.56 14.37
CA ASP A 95 -11.15 -2.89 14.73
C ASP A 95 -11.00 -3.81 13.50
N PHE A 96 -10.15 -4.83 13.60
CA PHE A 96 -10.08 -5.90 12.60
C PHE A 96 -11.34 -6.76 12.71
N ASP A 97 -12.22 -6.71 11.71
CA ASP A 97 -13.36 -7.62 11.62
C ASP A 97 -12.87 -8.98 11.10
N TYR A 98 -12.33 -9.80 11.99
CA TYR A 98 -12.13 -11.22 11.67
C TYR A 98 -13.52 -11.86 11.55
N LYS A 99 -13.99 -12.07 10.31
CA LYS A 99 -15.00 -13.09 10.03
C LYS A 99 -14.35 -14.47 10.14
N ILE A 100 -13.86 -14.82 11.34
CA ILE A 100 -13.50 -16.21 11.62
C ILE A 100 -14.84 -16.95 11.66
N ILE A 101 -15.19 -17.59 10.55
CA ILE A 101 -16.22 -18.61 10.54
C ILE A 101 -15.64 -19.75 11.37
N VAL A 102 -15.91 -19.75 12.67
CA VAL A 102 -15.54 -20.85 13.55
C VAL A 102 -16.37 -22.04 13.05
N PRO A 103 -15.78 -23.06 12.40
CA PRO A 103 -16.55 -24.25 12.06
C PRO A 103 -17.04 -24.85 13.38
N SER A 104 -18.30 -25.30 13.41
CA SER A 104 -18.85 -25.96 14.59
C SER A 104 -17.86 -27.06 15.03
N PRO A 105 -17.46 -27.12 16.32
CA PRO A 105 -16.53 -28.14 16.78
C PRO A 105 -17.10 -29.51 16.40
N PRO A 106 -16.29 -30.40 15.81
CA PRO A 106 -16.77 -31.72 15.43
C PRO A 106 -17.29 -32.41 16.68
N MET A 107 -18.58 -32.77 16.72
CA MET A 107 -19.21 -33.54 17.81
C MET A 107 -18.77 -35.01 17.78
N VAL A 108 -17.47 -35.26 17.56
CA VAL A 108 -16.91 -36.61 17.60
C VAL A 108 -16.60 -36.90 19.06
N ASN A 109 -17.39 -37.80 19.66
CA ASN A 109 -17.11 -38.36 20.97
C ASN A 109 -15.91 -39.30 20.84
N VAL A 110 -14.70 -38.75 20.87
CA VAL A 110 -13.46 -39.53 20.84
C VAL A 110 -13.31 -40.18 22.21
N ASN A 111 -13.69 -41.45 22.31
CA ASN A 111 -13.47 -42.24 23.51
C ASN A 111 -12.02 -42.79 23.49
N TYR A 112 -11.11 -42.08 24.15
CA TYR A 112 -9.69 -42.43 24.26
C TYR A 112 -9.43 -43.76 25.00
N PHE A 113 -10.46 -44.37 25.61
CA PHE A 113 -10.35 -45.61 26.38
C PHE A 113 -10.91 -46.85 25.67
N SER A 114 -11.33 -46.76 24.39
CA SER A 114 -11.68 -47.98 23.66
C SER A 114 -10.41 -48.72 23.24
N SER A 115 -9.86 -49.52 24.14
CA SER A 115 -8.87 -50.52 23.77
C SER A 115 -9.50 -51.47 22.75
N SER A 116 -8.81 -51.62 21.62
CA SER A 116 -9.16 -52.56 20.57
C SER A 116 -9.34 -53.95 21.16
N SER A 117 -10.59 -54.41 21.32
CA SER A 117 -10.88 -55.84 21.36
C SER A 117 -11.00 -56.29 19.91
N SER A 118 -9.85 -56.43 19.25
CA SER A 118 -9.78 -57.23 18.02
C SER A 118 -9.88 -58.69 18.44
N LYS A 119 -10.98 -59.32 18.08
CA LYS A 119 -11.03 -60.79 17.93
C LYS A 119 -10.38 -61.19 16.60
#